data_AF-A0A426W331-F1
#
_entry.id   AF-A0A426W331-F1
#
_cell.length_a   1.000
_cell.length_b   1.000
_cell.length_c   1.000
_cell.angle_alpha   90.00
_cell.angle_beta   90.00
_cell.angle_gamma   90.00
#
_symmetry.space_group_name_H-M   'P 1'
#
loop_
_entity.id
_entity.type
_entity.pdbx_description
1 polymer ?
#
loop_
_entity_poly.entity_id
_entity_poly.type
_entity_poly.pdbx_seq_one_letter_code
_entity_poly.pdbx_strand_id
1 'polypeptide(L)' 'MKHFDIGSIIVIVITFVFFAMALFFTGFTHDLLLEAGVFLVSIKLIIMAYKANVSSESIHRELKEIKDLLKNKMQDT' A
#
# COMPACT_ATOMS: atom_id res chain seq x y z
N MET A 1 9.05 3.32 12.42
CA MET A 1 9.02 1.90 11.98
C MET A 1 7.73 1.22 12.43
N LYS A 2 6.56 1.73 12.03
CA LYS A 2 5.27 1.14 12.43
C LYS A 2 4.18 1.55 11.44
N HIS A 3 4.38 1.27 10.16
CA HIS A 3 3.42 1.60 9.09
C HIS A 3 3.39 0.54 7.99
N PHE A 4 3.87 -0.68 8.27
CA PHE A 4 3.39 -1.80 7.49
C PHE A 4 1.98 -2.07 8.01
N ASP A 5 1.00 -1.47 7.32
CA ASP A 5 -0.41 -1.58 7.67
C ASP A 5 -0.75 -3.06 7.83
N ILE A 6 -1.22 -3.45 9.02
CA ILE A 6 -1.52 -4.84 9.34
C ILE A 6 -2.50 -5.42 8.32
N GLY A 7 -3.39 -4.59 7.76
CA GLY A 7 -4.26 -4.99 6.65
C GLY A 7 -3.47 -5.36 5.39
N SER A 8 -2.43 -4.61 5.05
CA SER A 8 -1.56 -4.93 3.90
C SER A 8 -0.82 -6.25 4.08
N ILE A 9 -0.33 -6.54 5.29
CA ILE A 9 0.32 -7.84 5.59
C ILE A 9 -0.69 -8.98 5.45
N ILE A 10 -1.89 -8.82 6.02
CA ILE A 10 -2.94 -9.84 5.96
C ILE A 10 -3.32 -10.14 4.50
N VAL A 11 -3.50 -9.10 3.68
CA VAL A 11 -3.83 -9.29 2.25
C VAL A 11 -2.69 -10.01 1.53
N ILE A 12 -1.43 -9.64 1.76
CA ILE A 12 -0.28 -10.33 1.14
C ILE A 12 -0.25 -11.81 1.53
N VAL A 13 -0.43 -12.12 2.81
CA VAL A 13 -0.41 -13.49 3.34
C VAL A 13 -1.56 -14.33 2.77
N ILE A 14 -2.78 -13.80 2.78
CA ILE A 14 -3.96 -14.50 2.24
C ILE A 14 -3.76 -14.76 0.74
N THR A 15 -3.31 -13.75 -0.01
CA THR A 15 -3.08 -13.90 -1.45
C THR A 15 -1.97 -14.91 -1.74
N PHE A 16 -0.92 -14.96 -0.91
CA PHE A 16 0.14 -15.97 -1.03
C PHE A 16 -0.35 -17.39 -0.73
N VAL A 17 -1.23 -17.55 0.27
CA VAL A 17 -1.83 -18.86 0.59
C VAL A 17 -2.72 -19.34 -0.56
N PHE A 18 -3.57 -18.47 -1.12
CA PHE A 18 -4.40 -18.83 -2.28
C PHE A 18 -3.55 -19.14 -3.52
N PHE A 19 -2.47 -18.39 -3.75
CA PHE A 19 -1.52 -18.66 -4.84
C PHE A 19 -0.86 -20.04 -4.67
N ALA A 20 -0.33 -20.33 -3.48
CA ALA A 20 0.25 -21.64 -3.19
C ALA A 20 -0.77 -22.76 -3.38
N MET A 21 -2.01 -22.56 -2.91
CA MET A 21 -3.10 -23.53 -3.05
C MET A 21 -3.44 -23.78 -4.53
N ALA A 22 -3.55 -22.74 -5.34
CA ALA A 22 -3.77 -22.86 -6.79
C ALA A 22 -2.69 -23.72 -7.46
N LEU A 23 -1.41 -23.48 -7.17
CA LEU A 23 -0.29 -24.27 -7.72
C LEU A 23 -0.43 -25.79 -7.48
N PHE A 24 -0.94 -26.17 -6.30
CA PHE A 24 -1.13 -27.58 -5.95
C PHE A 24 -2.41 -28.19 -6.57
N PHE A 25 -3.46 -27.40 -6.79
CA PHE A 25 -4.73 -27.91 -7.34
C PHE A 25 -4.78 -27.92 -8.88
N THR A 26 -4.20 -26.93 -9.57
CA THR A 26 -4.27 -26.82 -11.04
C THR A 26 -3.05 -27.46 -11.75
N GLY A 27 -1.97 -27.71 -11.03
CA GLY A 27 -0.72 -28.24 -11.59
C GLY A 27 0.08 -27.16 -12.35
N PHE A 28 1.40 -27.33 -12.40
CA PHE A 28 2.39 -26.29 -12.73
C PHE A 28 2.32 -25.68 -14.16
N THR A 29 1.40 -26.10 -15.02
CA THR A 29 1.60 -26.03 -16.48
C THR A 29 0.53 -25.33 -17.33
N HIS A 30 -0.69 -25.04 -16.85
CA HIS A 30 -1.70 -24.41 -17.74
C HIS A 30 -1.86 -22.90 -17.53
N ASP A 31 -1.98 -22.41 -16.29
CA ASP A 31 -2.31 -21.00 -16.00
C ASP A 31 -1.34 -20.29 -15.05
N LEU A 32 -0.19 -20.90 -14.75
CA LEU A 32 0.81 -20.40 -13.80
C LEU A 32 1.22 -18.94 -14.03
N LEU A 33 1.46 -18.56 -15.30
CA LEU A 33 1.85 -17.20 -15.66
C LEU A 33 0.71 -16.19 -15.49
N LEU A 34 -0.53 -16.63 -15.76
CA LEU A 34 -1.73 -15.81 -15.58
C LEU A 34 -1.97 -15.54 -14.09
N GLU A 35 -1.90 -16.59 -13.27
CA GLU A 35 -2.10 -16.52 -11.82
C GLU A 35 -0.98 -15.75 -11.12
N ALA A 36 0.29 -15.94 -11.52
CA ALA A 36 1.42 -15.14 -11.05
C ALA A 36 1.32 -13.67 -11.48
N GLY A 37 0.77 -13.40 -12.68
CA GLY A 37 0.49 -12.05 -13.16
C GLY A 37 -0.53 -11.33 -12.29
N VAL A 38 -1.64 -12.00 -11.95
CA VAL A 38 -2.66 -11.45 -11.05
C VAL A 38 -2.09 -11.21 -9.64
N PHE A 39 -1.28 -12.13 -9.13
CA PHE A 39 -0.58 -11.96 -7.84
C PHE A 39 0.34 -10.74 -7.82
N LEU A 40 1.15 -10.55 -8.86
CA LEU A 40 2.05 -9.41 -9.00
C LEU A 40 1.30 -8.08 -9.14
N VAL A 41 0.16 -8.06 -9.83
CA VAL A 41 -0.71 -6.87 -9.91
C VAL A 41 -1.23 -6.50 -8.52
N SER A 42 -1.68 -7.47 -7.73
CA SER A 42 -2.14 -7.24 -6.34
C SER A 42 -1.04 -6.64 -5.46
N ILE A 43 0.18 -7.20 -5.51
CA ILE A 43 1.33 -6.63 -4.77
C ILE A 43 1.63 -5.20 -5.23
N LYS A 44 1.63 -4.95 -6.54
CA LYS A 44 1.88 -3.61 -7.10
C LYS A 44 0.85 -2.60 -6.63
N LEU A 45 -0.43 -2.96 -6.59
CA LEU A 45 -1.51 -2.10 -6.11
C LEU A 45 -1.36 -1.78 -4.62
N ILE A 46 -0.98 -2.77 -3.81
CA ILE A 46 -0.72 -2.58 -2.37
C ILE A 46 0.46 -1.62 -2.15
N ILE A 47 1.57 -1.81 -2.87
CA ILE A 47 2.74 -0.92 -2.78
C ILE A 47 2.39 0.50 -3.26
N MET A 48 1.59 0.62 -4.32
CA MET A 48 1.14 1.90 -4.85
C MET A 48 0.27 2.66 -3.85
N ALA A 49 -0.70 1.98 -3.23
CA ALA A 49 -1.56 2.56 -2.19
C ALA A 49 -0.74 3.02 -0.98
N TYR A 50 0.24 2.22 -0.56
CA TYR A 50 1.16 2.60 0.52
C TYR A 50 1.96 3.86 0.19
N LYS A 51 2.59 3.92 -0.99
CA LYS A 51 3.35 5.11 -1.42
C LYS A 51 2.47 6.35 -1.53
N ALA A 52 1.24 6.20 -2.02
CA ALA A 52 0.28 7.30 -2.09
C ALA A 52 -0.07 7.83 -0.69
N ASN A 53 -0.28 6.93 0.28
CA ASN A 53 -0.59 7.32 1.66
C ASN A 53 0.58 8.08 2.31
N VAL A 54 1.81 7.56 2.19
CA VAL A 54 3.01 8.25 2.72
C VAL A 54 3.19 9.64 2.10
N SER A 55 2.96 9.77 0.80
CA SER A 55 3.01 11.08 0.12
C SER A 55 1.93 12.02 0.67
N SER A 56 0.70 11.52 0.84
CA SER A 56 -0.41 12.33 1.38
C SER A 56 -0.17 12.80 2.81
N GLU A 57 0.46 11.97 3.65
CA GLU A 57 0.83 12.34 5.01
C GLU A 57 1.86 13.48 5.02
N SER A 58 2.88 13.41 4.15
CA SER A 58 3.88 14.49 4.00
C SER A 58 3.20 15.80 3.61
N ILE A 59 2.31 15.76 2.62
CA ILE A 59 1.56 16.93 2.15
C ILE A 59 0.70 17.51 3.28
N HIS A 60 0.02 16.67 4.06
CA HIS A 60 -0.77 17.13 5.20
C HIS A 60 0.09 17.78 6.30
N ARG A 61 1.30 17.25 6.52
CA ARG A 61 2.24 17.84 7.49
C ARG A 61 2.71 19.22 7.04
N GLU A 62 3.14 19.34 5.79
CA GLU A 62 3.57 20.62 5.21
C GLU A 62 2.43 21.65 5.20
N LEU A 63 1.21 21.23 4.84
CA LEU A 63 0.04 22.09 4.87
C LEU A 63 -0.29 22.59 6.30
N LYS A 64 -0.11 21.73 7.31
CA LYS A 64 -0.27 22.10 8.71
C LYS A 64 0.77 23.12 9.15
N GLU A 65 2.05 22.92 8.80
CA GLU A 65 3.12 23.89 9.07
C GLU A 65 2.79 25.26 8.46
N ILE A 66 2.38 25.31 7.18
CA ILE A 66 2.00 26.56 6.52
C ILE A 66 0.82 27.24 7.26
N LYS A 67 -0.19 26.45 7.65
CA LYS A 67 -1.35 26.98 8.38
C LYS A 67 -0.96 27.57 9.74
N ASP A 68 -0.07 26.91 10.46
CA ASP A 68 0.41 27.37 11.77
C ASP A 68 1.27 28.64 11.63
N LEU A 69 2.13 28.72 10.61
CA LEU A 69 2.91 29.93 10.30
C LEU A 69 2.02 31.13 9.96
N LEU A 70 0.98 30.92 9.13
CA LEU A 70 0.03 31.97 8.78
C LEU A 70 -0.77 32.44 10.01
N LYS A 71 -1.19 31.51 10.87
CA LYS A 71 -1.90 31.84 12.10
C LYS A 71 -1.05 32.69 13.04
N ASN A 72 0.22 32.31 13.24
CA ASN A 72 1.13 33.07 14.09
C ASN A 72 1.38 34.47 13.52
N LYS A 73 1.54 34.60 12.20
CA LYS A 73 1.73 35.91 11.55
C LYS A 73 0.52 36.83 11.69
N MET A 74 -0.69 36.29 11.64
CA MET A 74 -1.94 37.06 11.85
C MET A 74 -2.18 37.46 13.31
N GLN A 75 -1.49 36.83 14.27
CA GLN A 75 -1.66 37.11 15.70
C GLN A 75 -0.67 38.19 16.21
N ASP A 76 0.36 38.49 15.42
CA ASP A 76 1.39 39.53 15.65
C ASP A 76 1.08 40.89 14.97
N THR A 77 -0.06 41.01 14.27
CA THR A 77 -0.55 42.27 13.64
C THR A 77 -1.85 42.71 14.29
#